data_AF-A0AA42UBN4-F1
#
_entry.id   AF-A0AA42UBN4-F1
#
_cell.length_a   1.000
_cell.length_b   1.000
_cell.length_c   1.000
_cell.angle_alpha   90.00
_cell.angle_beta   90.00
_cell.angle_gamma   90.00
#
_symmetry.space_group_name_H-M   'P 1'
#
loop_
_entity.id
_entity.type
_entity.pdbx_description
1 polymer ?
#
loop_
_entity_poly.entity_id
_entity_poly.type
_entity_poly.pdbx_seq_one_letter_code
_entity_poly.pdbx_strand_id
1 'polypeptide(L)'
;MDGWVVKYQLLNSSAEYVFEWLKSTANENGKLSVFLGEDREVLEFALLARNENLINLGLALFCLSPSVCFQLYKSGDHTIKRAVLSGLSLNGSLDEFGHEAWVITKSVIPELIYSIEKNNSDDDFQLISSVLCNKKIPDEILLSLYKKEGLFSNVSDELWLDLLWCSINNPRIATTYEGYTSDVFGGFDEYRYNRVFHTAWALYEHLPATPRNARFLGLLSAKLVPETYKLNFKELVEKWVGSDEYFFDARKNLVKTLGNYNDDFKALRDSSDLALRLGFYENLRYPSLSDFQAYLDLDGERFLIEAVHNNSFYCKEELRYALSSACSDVADHDSVISLSEKYCANLNKFKAISPDSFFDCEFEEELPFDVIDDIQVRTEVGVRFLRYKISKFSSRLEELLEKESTHGDVAINFSGIKPPYAYSLLWIVVFVLFLMVIFK
;
A
#
# COMPACT_ATOMS: atom_id res chain seq x y z
N MET A 1 -0.20 -35.21 7.17
CA MET A 1 -0.77 -35.64 8.46
C MET A 1 -2.27 -35.74 8.24
N ASP A 2 -2.90 -36.88 8.50
CA ASP A 2 -4.33 -37.05 8.19
C ASP A 2 -5.20 -36.09 9.02
N GLY A 3 -6.23 -35.50 8.40
CA GLY A 3 -7.07 -34.47 9.04
C GLY A 3 -7.72 -34.90 10.37
N TRP A 4 -8.02 -36.19 10.52
CA TRP A 4 -8.56 -36.74 11.76
C TRP A 4 -7.55 -36.73 12.93
N VAL A 5 -6.24 -36.90 12.65
CA VAL A 5 -5.17 -36.85 13.67
C VAL A 5 -5.05 -35.43 14.20
N VAL A 6 -5.04 -34.45 13.30
CA VAL A 6 -4.98 -33.02 13.66
C VAL A 6 -6.20 -32.64 14.49
N LYS A 7 -7.40 -33.04 14.06
CA LYS A 7 -8.64 -32.81 14.82
C LYS A 7 -8.59 -33.43 16.22
N TYR A 8 -8.19 -34.71 16.32
CA TYR A 8 -8.09 -35.38 17.63
C TYR A 8 -7.08 -34.68 18.54
N GLN A 9 -5.90 -34.34 18.01
CA GLN A 9 -4.86 -33.64 18.77
C GLN A 9 -5.37 -32.30 19.29
N LEU A 10 -5.96 -31.47 18.42
CA LEU A 10 -6.43 -30.14 18.80
C LEU A 10 -7.59 -30.21 19.79
N LEU A 11 -8.49 -31.19 19.70
CA LEU A 11 -9.60 -31.32 20.65
C LEU A 11 -9.15 -31.78 22.05
N ASN A 12 -7.98 -32.42 22.17
CA ASN A 12 -7.45 -32.93 23.44
C ASN A 12 -6.23 -32.14 23.97
N SER A 13 -5.77 -31.12 23.25
CA SER A 13 -4.63 -30.28 23.65
C SER A 13 -5.05 -29.11 24.54
N SER A 14 -4.10 -28.51 25.27
CA SER A 14 -4.37 -27.30 26.08
C SER A 14 -4.78 -26.10 25.22
N ALA A 15 -5.46 -25.12 25.83
CA ALA A 15 -5.91 -23.93 25.14
C ALA A 15 -4.75 -23.11 24.53
N GLU A 16 -3.60 -23.05 25.20
CA GLU A 16 -2.41 -22.35 24.74
C GLU A 16 -1.86 -22.98 23.47
N TYR A 17 -1.81 -24.31 23.44
CA TYR A 17 -1.37 -25.05 22.26
C TYR A 17 -2.31 -24.80 21.07
N VAL A 18 -3.62 -24.83 21.29
CA VAL A 18 -4.62 -24.56 20.25
C VAL A 18 -4.51 -23.12 19.74
N PHE A 19 -4.31 -22.14 20.63
CA PHE A 19 -4.16 -20.74 20.25
C PHE A 19 -2.92 -20.52 19.37
N GLU A 20 -1.76 -21.04 19.78
CA GLU A 20 -0.54 -20.92 18.98
C GLU A 20 -0.65 -21.69 17.66
N TRP A 21 -1.37 -22.81 17.63
CA TRP A 21 -1.66 -23.54 16.41
C TRP A 21 -2.56 -22.74 15.44
N LEU A 22 -3.61 -22.09 15.93
CA LEU A 22 -4.48 -21.23 15.11
C LEU A 22 -3.69 -20.07 14.52
N LYS A 23 -2.84 -19.43 15.34
CA LYS A 23 -1.97 -18.32 14.96
C LYS A 23 -0.91 -18.73 13.93
N SER A 24 -0.27 -19.88 14.10
CA SER A 24 0.74 -20.37 13.15
C SER A 24 0.09 -20.72 11.80
N THR A 25 -1.04 -21.42 11.82
CA THR A 25 -1.79 -21.83 10.63
C THR A 25 -2.28 -20.63 9.81
N ALA A 26 -2.67 -19.54 10.49
CA ALA A 26 -3.06 -18.30 9.84
C ALA A 26 -1.92 -17.62 9.06
N ASN A 27 -0.68 -17.73 9.54
CA ASN A 27 0.49 -17.09 8.92
C ASN A 27 1.04 -17.85 7.69
N GLU A 28 0.69 -19.12 7.52
CA GLU A 28 1.23 -19.97 6.45
C GLU A 28 0.56 -19.79 5.08
N ASN A 29 -0.23 -18.72 4.88
CA ASN A 29 -0.81 -18.27 3.60
C ASN A 29 -1.14 -19.42 2.61
N GLY A 30 -2.23 -20.14 2.87
CA GLY A 30 -2.88 -21.00 1.87
C GLY A 30 -2.31 -22.40 1.68
N LYS A 31 -1.20 -22.80 2.33
CA LYS A 31 -0.69 -24.18 2.19
C LYS A 31 -1.52 -25.24 2.92
N LEU A 32 -2.19 -24.87 4.02
CA LEU A 32 -3.05 -25.77 4.79
C LEU A 32 -4.53 -25.72 4.38
N SER A 33 -4.98 -24.69 3.64
CA SER A 33 -6.39 -24.57 3.21
C SER A 33 -6.78 -25.64 2.19
N VAL A 34 -5.83 -26.10 1.38
CA VAL A 34 -6.06 -27.13 0.35
C VAL A 34 -6.36 -28.51 0.95
N PHE A 35 -5.94 -28.77 2.20
CA PHE A 35 -6.04 -30.10 2.82
C PHE A 35 -7.27 -30.31 3.71
N LEU A 36 -8.02 -29.24 4.05
CA LEU A 36 -9.04 -29.30 5.10
C LEU A 36 -10.39 -28.64 4.74
N GLY A 37 -10.70 -28.31 3.48
CA GLY A 37 -11.91 -27.54 3.08
C GLY A 37 -13.17 -27.74 3.95
N GLU A 38 -13.85 -28.88 3.83
CA GLU A 38 -15.04 -29.20 4.65
C GLU A 38 -14.69 -29.59 6.11
N ASP A 39 -13.55 -30.24 6.32
CA ASP A 39 -13.10 -30.67 7.66
C ASP A 39 -12.73 -29.50 8.58
N ARG A 40 -12.42 -28.34 8.02
CA ARG A 40 -11.96 -27.15 8.73
C ARG A 40 -13.10 -26.46 9.45
N GLU A 41 -14.22 -26.21 8.76
CA GLU A 41 -15.38 -25.61 9.43
C GLU A 41 -15.88 -26.52 10.55
N VAL A 42 -15.91 -27.83 10.31
CA VAL A 42 -16.24 -28.84 11.34
C VAL A 42 -15.26 -28.79 12.52
N LEU A 43 -13.96 -28.63 12.26
CA LEU A 43 -12.94 -28.48 13.30
C LEU A 43 -13.13 -27.17 14.08
N GLU A 44 -13.33 -26.04 13.40
CA GLU A 44 -13.52 -24.73 14.03
C GLU A 44 -14.77 -24.71 14.92
N PHE A 45 -15.87 -25.36 14.49
CA PHE A 45 -17.05 -25.58 15.34
C PHE A 45 -16.76 -26.49 16.54
N ALA A 46 -15.98 -27.56 16.34
CA ALA A 46 -15.63 -28.46 17.43
C ALA A 46 -14.71 -27.78 18.47
N LEU A 47 -13.82 -26.88 18.03
CA LEU A 47 -13.01 -26.03 18.90
C LEU A 47 -13.86 -25.00 19.63
N LEU A 48 -14.82 -24.36 18.95
CA LEU A 48 -15.77 -23.43 19.58
C LEU A 48 -16.59 -24.12 20.67
N ALA A 49 -16.98 -25.38 20.46
CA ALA A 49 -17.74 -26.18 21.43
C ALA A 49 -16.98 -26.46 22.73
N ARG A 50 -15.64 -26.34 22.74
CA ARG A 50 -14.84 -26.42 23.98
C ARG A 50 -15.13 -25.25 24.94
N ASN A 51 -15.58 -24.11 24.39
CA ASN A 51 -15.97 -22.92 25.13
C ASN A 51 -14.90 -22.40 26.11
N GLU A 52 -13.64 -22.44 25.70
CA GLU A 52 -12.50 -21.92 26.46
C GLU A 52 -12.13 -20.52 25.97
N ASN A 53 -11.95 -19.56 26.88
CA ASN A 53 -11.75 -18.15 26.53
C ASN A 53 -10.58 -17.92 25.55
N LEU A 54 -9.44 -18.58 25.77
CA LEU A 54 -8.26 -18.42 24.92
C LEU A 54 -8.47 -19.04 23.53
N ILE A 55 -9.22 -20.14 23.44
CA ILE A 55 -9.60 -20.74 22.15
C ILE A 55 -10.57 -19.84 21.41
N ASN A 56 -11.59 -19.30 22.10
CA ASN A 56 -12.54 -18.35 21.51
C ASN A 56 -11.84 -17.10 20.98
N LEU A 57 -10.85 -16.57 21.70
CA LEU A 57 -10.01 -15.46 21.22
C LEU A 57 -9.18 -15.86 20.00
N GLY A 58 -8.55 -17.04 20.01
CA GLY A 58 -7.80 -17.56 18.87
C GLY A 58 -8.66 -17.72 17.63
N LEU A 59 -9.86 -18.28 17.79
CA LEU A 59 -10.85 -18.40 16.72
C LEU A 59 -11.28 -17.00 16.25
N ALA A 60 -11.58 -16.07 17.15
CA ALA A 60 -11.97 -14.72 16.78
C ALA A 60 -10.93 -14.02 15.87
N LEU A 61 -9.64 -14.17 16.17
CA LEU A 61 -8.57 -13.52 15.42
C LEU A 61 -8.19 -14.26 14.12
N PHE A 62 -8.16 -15.59 14.14
CA PHE A 62 -7.47 -16.40 13.13
C PHE A 62 -8.36 -17.37 12.35
N CYS A 63 -9.62 -17.54 12.75
CA CYS A 63 -10.60 -18.38 12.05
C CYS A 63 -10.93 -17.81 10.66
N LEU A 64 -11.25 -18.69 9.72
CA LEU A 64 -11.76 -18.31 8.41
C LEU A 64 -13.25 -18.62 8.24
N SER A 65 -13.85 -19.56 8.99
CA SER A 65 -15.29 -19.84 8.89
C SER A 65 -16.12 -18.61 9.28
N PRO A 66 -16.92 -18.06 8.35
CA PRO A 66 -17.84 -16.96 8.64
C PRO A 66 -18.90 -17.35 9.68
N SER A 67 -19.33 -18.62 9.68
CA SER A 67 -20.35 -19.15 10.59
C SER A 67 -19.88 -19.14 12.04
N VAL A 68 -18.66 -19.62 12.29
CA VAL A 68 -18.03 -19.65 13.62
C VAL A 68 -17.79 -18.23 14.13
N CYS A 69 -17.28 -17.35 13.27
CA CYS A 69 -17.04 -15.95 13.62
C CYS A 69 -18.34 -15.19 13.91
N PHE A 70 -19.41 -15.39 13.14
CA PHE A 70 -20.71 -14.80 13.44
C PHE A 70 -21.28 -15.31 14.77
N GLN A 71 -21.12 -16.61 15.08
CA GLN A 71 -21.54 -17.15 16.37
C GLN A 71 -20.78 -16.51 17.52
N LEU A 72 -19.45 -16.40 17.41
CA LEU A 72 -18.60 -15.71 18.40
C LEU A 72 -18.97 -14.23 18.54
N TYR A 73 -19.28 -13.54 17.43
CA TYR A 73 -19.74 -12.15 17.47
C TYR A 73 -21.07 -12.03 18.23
N LYS A 74 -22.01 -12.94 18.02
CA LYS A 74 -23.33 -12.90 18.65
C LYS A 74 -23.29 -13.21 20.15
N SER A 75 -22.50 -14.20 20.56
CA SER A 75 -22.46 -14.67 21.96
C SER A 75 -21.33 -14.06 22.79
N GLY A 76 -20.32 -13.48 22.15
CA GLY A 76 -19.13 -12.94 22.79
C GLY A 76 -19.36 -11.59 23.49
N ASP A 77 -18.48 -11.28 24.41
CA ASP A 77 -18.35 -9.94 24.97
C ASP A 77 -17.74 -8.95 23.94
N HIS A 78 -17.62 -7.67 24.32
CA HIS A 78 -17.04 -6.66 23.42
C HIS A 78 -15.61 -6.98 22.99
N THR A 79 -14.82 -7.66 23.82
CA THR A 79 -13.44 -8.06 23.49
C THR A 79 -13.43 -9.09 22.36
N ILE A 80 -14.26 -10.13 22.47
CA ILE A 80 -14.39 -11.17 21.44
C ILE A 80 -15.02 -10.59 20.17
N LYS A 81 -16.05 -9.75 20.28
CA LYS A 81 -16.63 -9.06 19.12
C LYS A 81 -15.58 -8.25 18.36
N ARG A 82 -14.79 -7.47 19.09
CA ARG A 82 -13.71 -6.67 18.51
C ARG A 82 -12.67 -7.56 17.84
N ALA A 83 -12.25 -8.63 18.50
CA ALA A 83 -11.31 -9.60 17.96
C ALA A 83 -11.83 -10.20 16.64
N VAL A 84 -13.10 -10.61 16.59
CA VAL A 84 -13.76 -11.14 15.38
C VAL A 84 -13.71 -10.12 14.24
N LEU A 85 -14.06 -8.87 14.51
CA LEU A 85 -14.11 -7.81 13.50
C LEU A 85 -12.72 -7.34 13.04
N SER A 86 -11.69 -7.52 13.87
CA SER A 86 -10.28 -7.31 13.49
C SER A 86 -9.61 -8.54 12.86
N GLY A 87 -10.30 -9.69 12.88
CA GLY A 87 -9.76 -10.99 12.50
C GLY A 87 -9.77 -11.28 11.01
N LEU A 88 -9.34 -12.49 10.64
CA LEU A 88 -9.18 -12.92 9.25
C LEU A 88 -10.49 -13.27 8.53
N SER A 89 -11.55 -13.57 9.27
CA SER A 89 -12.86 -13.96 8.69
C SER A 89 -13.56 -12.86 7.90
N LEU A 90 -13.08 -11.61 8.00
CA LEU A 90 -13.58 -10.52 7.17
C LEU A 90 -13.11 -10.61 5.73
N ASN A 91 -12.15 -11.49 5.39
CA ASN A 91 -11.59 -11.60 4.05
C ASN A 91 -12.70 -11.77 3.00
N GLY A 92 -13.03 -10.65 2.37
CA GLY A 92 -14.13 -10.50 1.43
C GLY A 92 -13.69 -10.53 -0.01
N SER A 93 -12.53 -11.13 -0.33
CA SER A 93 -12.40 -11.67 -1.68
C SER A 93 -13.64 -12.54 -1.85
N LEU A 94 -14.51 -12.19 -2.81
CA LEU A 94 -15.50 -13.12 -3.34
C LEU A 94 -14.79 -14.46 -3.29
N ASP A 95 -15.26 -15.36 -2.44
CA ASP A 95 -14.79 -16.72 -2.49
C ASP A 95 -14.92 -17.18 -3.94
N GLU A 96 -14.28 -18.27 -4.32
CA GLU A 96 -14.34 -18.80 -5.70
C GLU A 96 -15.79 -18.99 -6.22
N PHE A 97 -16.80 -18.78 -5.36
CA PHE A 97 -18.24 -18.90 -5.54
C PHE A 97 -19.05 -17.58 -5.47
N GLY A 98 -18.45 -16.42 -5.16
CA GLY A 98 -19.11 -15.13 -5.28
C GLY A 98 -20.01 -14.70 -4.11
N HIS A 99 -19.76 -15.18 -2.89
CA HIS A 99 -20.53 -14.80 -1.70
C HIS A 99 -20.03 -13.50 -1.04
N GLU A 100 -20.98 -12.65 -0.65
CA GLU A 100 -20.72 -11.43 0.13
C GLU A 100 -20.25 -11.77 1.54
N ALA A 101 -19.36 -10.94 2.09
CA ALA A 101 -18.85 -11.12 3.44
C ALA A 101 -19.96 -11.16 4.51
N TRP A 102 -19.79 -11.98 5.54
CA TRP A 102 -20.83 -12.22 6.54
C TRP A 102 -21.25 -10.96 7.32
N VAL A 103 -20.35 -9.98 7.47
CA VAL A 103 -20.69 -8.68 8.10
C VAL A 103 -21.71 -7.88 7.29
N ILE A 104 -21.79 -8.12 5.98
CA ILE A 104 -22.79 -7.55 5.07
C ILE A 104 -24.05 -8.41 5.14
N THR A 105 -23.94 -9.72 4.87
CA THR A 105 -25.12 -10.62 4.75
C THR A 105 -25.87 -10.85 6.06
N LYS A 106 -25.21 -10.70 7.20
CA LYS A 106 -25.83 -10.77 8.53
C LYS A 106 -26.20 -9.40 9.11
N SER A 107 -26.13 -8.33 8.31
CA SER A 107 -26.52 -6.97 8.70
C SER A 107 -25.77 -6.40 9.91
N VAL A 108 -24.55 -6.87 10.18
CA VAL A 108 -23.76 -6.46 11.35
C VAL A 108 -23.42 -4.97 11.31
N ILE A 109 -22.97 -4.47 10.15
CA ILE A 109 -22.62 -3.06 9.98
C ILE A 109 -23.85 -2.14 10.13
N PRO A 110 -24.97 -2.37 9.42
CA PRO A 110 -26.19 -1.60 9.65
C PRO A 110 -26.68 -1.58 11.10
N GLU A 111 -26.61 -2.72 11.81
CA GLU A 111 -27.01 -2.80 13.22
C GLU A 111 -26.09 -1.96 14.12
N LEU A 112 -24.77 -1.99 13.91
CA LEU A 112 -23.82 -1.16 14.64
C LEU A 112 -24.08 0.33 14.38
N ILE A 113 -24.24 0.73 13.13
CA ILE A 113 -24.55 2.13 12.75
C ILE A 113 -25.83 2.59 13.45
N TYR A 114 -26.90 1.80 13.39
CA TYR A 114 -28.17 2.13 14.05
C TYR A 114 -28.01 2.29 15.57
N SER A 115 -27.23 1.41 16.21
CA SER A 115 -26.94 1.51 17.65
C SER A 115 -26.16 2.78 17.99
N ILE A 116 -25.15 3.14 17.19
CA ILE A 116 -24.36 4.35 17.39
C ILE A 116 -25.23 5.60 17.25
N GLU A 117 -26.03 5.71 16.19
CA GLU A 117 -26.88 6.89 15.97
C GLU A 117 -27.97 7.05 17.05
N LYS A 118 -28.53 5.93 17.52
CA LYS A 118 -29.63 5.97 18.49
C LYS A 118 -29.18 6.10 19.93
N ASN A 119 -28.10 5.40 20.29
CA ASN A 119 -27.67 5.21 21.67
C ASN A 119 -26.38 5.96 22.00
N ASN A 120 -25.70 6.55 21.00
CA ASN A 120 -24.37 7.16 21.13
C ASN A 120 -23.37 6.20 21.81
N SER A 121 -23.36 4.95 21.35
CA SER A 121 -22.61 3.85 21.93
C SER A 121 -21.13 3.89 21.52
N ASP A 122 -20.26 4.33 22.43
CA ASP A 122 -18.80 4.35 22.21
C ASP A 122 -18.24 2.94 21.94
N ASP A 123 -18.77 1.92 22.62
CA ASP A 123 -18.34 0.53 22.42
C ASP A 123 -18.66 0.04 21.00
N ASP A 124 -19.85 0.35 20.47
CA ASP A 124 -20.22 0.00 19.10
C ASP A 124 -19.42 0.82 18.08
N PHE A 125 -19.08 2.07 18.40
CA PHE A 125 -18.17 2.87 17.58
C PHE A 125 -16.77 2.22 17.49
N GLN A 126 -16.25 1.67 18.59
CA GLN A 126 -14.99 0.91 18.56
C GLN A 126 -15.09 -0.38 17.73
N LEU A 127 -16.25 -1.04 17.73
CA LEU A 127 -16.48 -2.23 16.91
C LEU A 127 -16.47 -1.89 15.41
N ILE A 128 -17.21 -0.86 14.97
CA ILE A 128 -17.21 -0.46 13.56
C ILE A 128 -15.84 0.09 13.13
N SER A 129 -15.15 0.82 14.00
CA SER A 129 -13.77 1.26 13.77
C SER A 129 -12.83 0.09 13.53
N SER A 130 -13.01 -1.02 14.27
CA SER A 130 -12.21 -2.23 14.10
C SER A 130 -12.45 -2.92 12.75
N VAL A 131 -13.69 -2.89 12.23
CA VAL A 131 -14.00 -3.32 10.86
C VAL A 131 -13.30 -2.44 9.84
N LEU A 132 -13.47 -1.12 9.97
CA LEU A 132 -12.95 -0.13 9.02
C LEU A 132 -11.42 -0.04 9.01
N CYS A 133 -10.73 -0.48 10.06
CA CYS A 133 -9.27 -0.58 10.11
C CYS A 133 -8.73 -1.95 9.65
N ASN A 134 -9.59 -2.94 9.40
CA ASN A 134 -9.16 -4.29 9.08
C ASN A 134 -8.59 -4.36 7.64
N LYS A 135 -7.36 -4.87 7.49
CA LYS A 135 -6.70 -5.09 6.19
C LYS A 135 -7.48 -6.04 5.27
N LYS A 136 -8.28 -6.94 5.84
CA LYS A 136 -9.07 -7.95 5.14
C LYS A 136 -10.49 -7.50 4.81
N ILE A 137 -10.84 -6.24 5.10
CA ILE A 137 -12.16 -5.71 4.79
C ILE A 137 -12.48 -5.86 3.28
N PRO A 138 -13.71 -6.24 2.90
CA PRO A 138 -14.16 -6.16 1.53
C PRO A 138 -14.08 -4.73 0.99
N ASP A 139 -13.60 -4.57 -0.24
CA ASP A 139 -13.48 -3.27 -0.90
C ASP A 139 -14.85 -2.58 -1.01
N GLU A 140 -15.93 -3.35 -1.20
CA GLU A 140 -17.31 -2.88 -1.30
C GLU A 140 -17.73 -2.04 -0.09
N ILE A 141 -17.21 -2.33 1.11
CA ILE A 141 -17.53 -1.56 2.32
C ILE A 141 -16.84 -0.19 2.28
N LEU A 142 -15.56 -0.13 1.92
CA LEU A 142 -14.84 1.13 1.79
C LEU A 142 -15.40 1.99 0.65
N LEU A 143 -15.74 1.36 -0.48
CA LEU A 143 -16.39 2.04 -1.61
C LEU A 143 -17.73 2.65 -1.19
N SER A 144 -18.56 1.87 -0.48
CA SER A 144 -19.85 2.34 0.04
C SER A 144 -19.67 3.49 1.02
N LEU A 145 -18.66 3.42 1.89
CA LEU A 145 -18.33 4.47 2.85
C LEU A 145 -17.92 5.77 2.14
N TYR A 146 -16.97 5.71 1.20
CA TYR A 146 -16.44 6.91 0.54
C TYR A 146 -17.45 7.62 -0.35
N LYS A 147 -18.37 6.88 -0.98
CA LYS A 147 -19.45 7.50 -1.78
C LYS A 147 -20.68 7.86 -0.98
N LYS A 148 -20.73 7.48 0.30
CA LYS A 148 -21.93 7.57 1.13
C LYS A 148 -23.14 6.88 0.46
N GLU A 149 -22.93 5.66 -0.02
CA GLU A 149 -23.94 4.83 -0.69
C GLU A 149 -24.16 3.50 0.04
N GLY A 150 -25.17 2.73 -0.38
CA GLY A 150 -25.43 1.38 0.12
C GLY A 150 -25.58 1.34 1.64
N LEU A 151 -24.65 0.64 2.32
CA LEU A 151 -24.62 0.48 3.78
C LEU A 151 -24.59 1.81 4.55
N PHE A 152 -24.14 2.90 3.92
CA PHE A 152 -23.94 4.19 4.56
C PHE A 152 -24.89 5.29 4.02
N SER A 153 -25.87 4.95 3.18
CA SER A 153 -26.71 5.95 2.50
C SER A 153 -27.55 6.80 3.46
N ASN A 154 -27.98 6.21 4.57
CA ASN A 154 -28.88 6.86 5.54
C ASN A 154 -28.14 7.40 6.77
N VAL A 155 -26.81 7.33 6.78
CA VAL A 155 -26.00 7.79 7.91
C VAL A 155 -25.97 9.31 7.94
N SER A 156 -26.16 9.87 9.13
CA SER A 156 -25.99 11.31 9.38
C SER A 156 -24.61 11.80 8.93
N ASP A 157 -24.53 13.04 8.44
CA ASP A 157 -23.25 13.58 7.93
C ASP A 157 -22.16 13.59 9.00
N GLU A 158 -22.52 13.83 10.26
CA GLU A 158 -21.58 13.86 11.38
C GLU A 158 -20.98 12.48 11.64
N LEU A 159 -21.83 11.45 11.81
CA LEU A 159 -21.34 10.08 12.00
C LEU A 159 -20.59 9.58 10.76
N TRP A 160 -21.07 9.90 9.56
CA TRP A 160 -20.39 9.53 8.32
C TRP A 160 -18.96 10.06 8.28
N LEU A 161 -18.74 11.32 8.66
CA LEU A 161 -17.40 11.89 8.79
C LEU A 161 -16.56 11.12 9.82
N ASP A 162 -17.10 10.79 10.99
CA ASP A 162 -16.35 10.03 12.01
C ASP A 162 -16.00 8.60 11.56
N LEU A 163 -16.85 7.97 10.75
CA LEU A 163 -16.56 6.70 10.11
C LEU A 163 -15.47 6.84 9.04
N LEU A 164 -15.47 7.92 8.26
CA LEU A 164 -14.37 8.23 7.33
C LEU A 164 -13.04 8.34 8.07
N TRP A 165 -13.00 9.01 9.23
CA TRP A 165 -11.80 9.13 10.08
C TRP A 165 -11.24 7.78 10.51
N CYS A 166 -12.09 6.79 10.79
CA CYS A 166 -11.65 5.44 11.11
C CYS A 166 -10.88 4.77 9.96
N SER A 167 -11.24 5.06 8.71
CA SER A 167 -10.62 4.43 7.54
C SER A 167 -9.18 4.88 7.24
N ILE A 168 -8.71 6.01 7.81
CA ILE A 168 -7.36 6.55 7.57
C ILE A 168 -6.26 5.53 7.91
N ASN A 169 -6.50 4.68 8.90
CA ASN A 169 -5.51 3.69 9.35
C ASN A 169 -5.68 2.32 8.70
N ASN A 170 -6.59 2.17 7.74
CA ASN A 170 -6.76 0.90 7.05
C ASN A 170 -5.52 0.61 6.18
N PRO A 171 -4.82 -0.51 6.35
CA PRO A 171 -3.68 -0.86 5.49
C PRO A 171 -4.04 -0.98 3.99
N ARG A 172 -5.31 -1.28 3.66
CA ARG A 172 -5.81 -1.45 2.29
C ARG A 172 -5.65 -0.20 1.44
N ILE A 173 -5.78 1.00 2.02
CA ILE A 173 -5.65 2.27 1.29
C ILE A 173 -4.20 2.66 0.98
N ALA A 174 -3.23 2.02 1.65
CA ALA A 174 -1.80 2.28 1.53
C ALA A 174 -1.02 1.15 0.83
N THR A 175 -1.69 0.10 0.37
CA THR A 175 -1.07 -1.08 -0.25
C THR A 175 -1.29 -1.02 -1.76
N THR A 176 -0.23 -0.96 -2.57
CA THR A 176 -0.33 -0.99 -4.04
C THR A 176 -0.71 -2.38 -4.55
N TYR A 177 -1.26 -2.45 -5.77
CA TYR A 177 -1.50 -3.74 -6.43
C TYR A 177 -0.17 -4.43 -6.75
N GLU A 178 0.04 -5.63 -6.22
CA GLU A 178 1.27 -6.44 -6.43
C GLU A 178 1.03 -7.60 -7.42
N GLY A 179 0.05 -7.50 -8.32
CA GLY A 179 -0.31 -8.61 -9.23
C GLY A 179 0.81 -8.99 -10.20
N TYR A 180 1.69 -9.91 -9.78
CA TYR A 180 2.76 -10.54 -10.56
C TYR A 180 2.28 -11.81 -11.28
N THR A 181 1.18 -11.75 -12.03
CA THR A 181 0.83 -12.85 -12.95
C THR A 181 0.56 -12.31 -14.34
N SER A 182 1.36 -12.83 -15.26
CA SER A 182 1.63 -12.50 -16.65
C SER A 182 0.44 -12.60 -17.63
N ASP A 183 -0.79 -12.45 -17.17
CA ASP A 183 -1.94 -12.70 -18.03
C ASP A 183 -2.52 -11.38 -18.52
N VAL A 184 -2.70 -11.29 -19.83
CA VAL A 184 -3.31 -10.19 -20.60
C VAL A 184 -4.72 -9.79 -20.09
N PHE A 185 -5.25 -10.51 -19.10
CA PHE A 185 -6.52 -10.30 -18.42
C PHE A 185 -6.43 -9.60 -17.04
N GLY A 186 -5.23 -9.31 -16.52
CA GLY A 186 -5.03 -8.70 -15.19
C GLY A 186 -5.51 -7.26 -15.04
N GLY A 187 -5.77 -6.55 -16.15
CA GLY A 187 -6.22 -5.15 -16.11
C GLY A 187 -7.58 -4.96 -15.44
N PHE A 188 -8.47 -5.96 -15.49
CA PHE A 188 -9.76 -5.87 -14.79
C PHE A 188 -9.61 -6.00 -13.27
N ASP A 189 -8.72 -6.90 -12.80
CA ASP A 189 -8.46 -7.07 -11.38
C ASP A 189 -7.70 -5.89 -10.80
N GLU A 190 -6.71 -5.36 -11.54
CA GLU A 190 -6.04 -4.11 -11.20
C GLU A 190 -7.03 -2.94 -11.15
N TYR A 191 -7.90 -2.80 -12.16
CA TYR A 191 -8.96 -1.80 -12.15
C TYR A 191 -9.84 -1.94 -10.90
N ARG A 192 -10.34 -3.14 -10.61
CA ARG A 192 -11.17 -3.41 -9.42
C ARG A 192 -10.45 -3.05 -8.14
N TYR A 193 -9.17 -3.41 -8.03
CA TYR A 193 -8.34 -3.10 -6.87
C TYR A 193 -8.14 -1.59 -6.71
N ASN A 194 -7.88 -0.87 -7.80
CA ASN A 194 -7.60 0.57 -7.75
C ASN A 194 -8.84 1.45 -7.54
N ARG A 195 -10.06 0.89 -7.69
CA ARG A 195 -11.32 1.63 -7.44
C ARG A 195 -11.39 2.24 -6.04
N VAL A 196 -10.86 1.56 -5.02
CA VAL A 196 -10.86 2.07 -3.64
C VAL A 196 -10.07 3.38 -3.56
N PHE A 197 -8.90 3.44 -4.19
CA PHE A 197 -8.06 4.64 -4.19
C PHE A 197 -8.72 5.80 -4.91
N HIS A 198 -9.22 5.56 -6.13
CA HIS A 198 -9.93 6.59 -6.89
C HIS A 198 -11.13 7.15 -6.11
N THR A 199 -11.93 6.27 -5.50
CA THR A 199 -13.10 6.68 -4.73
C THR A 199 -12.71 7.47 -3.46
N ALA A 200 -11.62 7.10 -2.79
CA ALA A 200 -11.09 7.85 -1.67
C ALA A 200 -10.60 9.24 -2.09
N TRP A 201 -9.92 9.36 -3.25
CA TRP A 201 -9.50 10.65 -3.78
C TRP A 201 -10.68 11.53 -4.21
N ALA A 202 -11.78 10.93 -4.72
CA ALA A 202 -13.00 11.65 -5.08
C ALA A 202 -13.67 12.36 -3.89
N LEU A 203 -13.30 12.06 -2.64
CA LEU A 203 -13.74 12.81 -1.47
C LEU A 203 -13.34 14.29 -1.54
N TYR A 204 -12.26 14.65 -2.25
CA TYR A 204 -11.90 16.04 -2.51
C TYR A 204 -12.96 16.79 -3.31
N GLU A 205 -13.71 16.10 -4.18
CA GLU A 205 -14.79 16.68 -4.98
C GLU A 205 -16.08 16.80 -4.14
N HIS A 206 -16.38 15.77 -3.34
CA HIS A 206 -17.66 15.66 -2.63
C HIS A 206 -17.72 16.36 -1.27
N LEU A 207 -16.62 16.41 -0.52
CA LEU A 207 -16.63 17.02 0.82
C LEU A 207 -16.62 18.56 0.74
N PRO A 208 -17.35 19.26 1.61
CA PRO A 208 -17.26 20.71 1.70
C PRO A 208 -15.89 21.14 2.23
N ALA A 209 -15.36 22.26 1.71
CA ALA A 209 -14.07 22.82 2.07
C ALA A 209 -14.09 23.46 3.48
N THR A 210 -14.05 22.63 4.51
CA THR A 210 -13.99 23.04 5.93
C THR A 210 -12.65 22.63 6.54
N PRO A 211 -12.19 23.29 7.62
CA PRO A 211 -10.94 22.90 8.30
C PRO A 211 -10.93 21.42 8.75
N ARG A 212 -12.07 20.92 9.28
CA ARG A 212 -12.22 19.50 9.69
C ARG A 212 -12.00 18.54 8.53
N ASN A 213 -12.59 18.84 7.36
CA ASN A 213 -12.47 17.99 6.18
C ASN A 213 -11.09 18.14 5.52
N ALA A 214 -10.51 19.33 5.52
CA ALA A 214 -9.16 19.55 5.03
C ALA A 214 -8.15 18.73 5.86
N ARG A 215 -8.31 18.71 7.18
CA ARG A 215 -7.47 17.90 8.08
C ARG A 215 -7.63 16.42 7.80
N PHE A 216 -8.86 15.96 7.66
CA PHE A 216 -9.18 14.58 7.30
C PHE A 216 -8.50 14.19 5.98
N LEU A 217 -8.71 14.99 4.93
CA LEU A 217 -8.15 14.73 3.61
C LEU A 217 -6.63 14.78 3.60
N GLY A 218 -6.00 15.74 4.30
CA GLY A 218 -4.56 15.81 4.47
C GLY A 218 -3.98 14.53 5.09
N LEU A 219 -4.62 13.99 6.13
CA LEU A 219 -4.19 12.75 6.79
C LEU A 219 -4.47 11.49 5.96
N LEU A 220 -5.61 11.44 5.26
CA LEU A 220 -5.96 10.33 4.37
C LEU A 220 -4.99 10.27 3.19
N SER A 221 -4.84 11.38 2.46
CA SER A 221 -4.02 11.50 1.25
C SER A 221 -2.53 11.32 1.50
N ALA A 222 -2.04 11.58 2.71
CA ALA A 222 -0.66 11.28 3.09
C ALA A 222 -0.34 9.77 3.04
N LYS A 223 -1.35 8.91 3.20
CA LYS A 223 -1.22 7.44 3.20
C LYS A 223 -1.78 6.78 1.94
N LEU A 224 -2.65 7.48 1.22
CA LEU A 224 -3.38 6.96 0.10
C LEU A 224 -2.45 6.72 -1.09
N VAL A 225 -2.60 5.56 -1.74
CA VAL A 225 -1.92 5.28 -3.00
C VAL A 225 -2.33 6.31 -4.07
N PRO A 226 -1.40 6.90 -4.85
CA PRO A 226 -1.66 7.96 -5.82
C PRO A 226 -2.37 7.49 -7.10
N GLU A 227 -3.21 6.45 -7.02
CA GLU A 227 -3.95 5.91 -8.16
C GLU A 227 -5.34 6.57 -8.24
N THR A 228 -5.57 7.30 -9.32
CA THR A 228 -6.86 7.92 -9.60
C THR A 228 -7.03 8.18 -11.09
N TYR A 229 -8.27 8.25 -11.54
CA TYR A 229 -8.61 8.65 -12.90
C TYR A 229 -9.64 9.79 -12.84
N LYS A 230 -9.51 10.79 -13.73
CA LYS A 230 -10.51 11.85 -13.97
C LYS A 230 -10.71 12.93 -12.90
N LEU A 231 -9.79 13.13 -11.96
CA LEU A 231 -9.88 14.30 -11.06
C LEU A 231 -9.45 15.57 -11.78
N ASN A 232 -10.22 16.64 -11.61
CA ASN A 232 -9.81 17.96 -12.09
C ASN A 232 -8.91 18.64 -11.02
N PHE A 233 -7.60 18.40 -11.14
CA PHE A 233 -6.61 18.91 -10.18
C PHE A 233 -6.74 20.42 -9.94
N LYS A 234 -6.90 21.22 -11.00
CA LYS A 234 -6.98 22.68 -10.89
C LYS A 234 -8.18 23.14 -10.08
N GLU A 235 -9.37 22.60 -10.39
CA GLU A 235 -10.60 22.94 -9.64
C GLU A 235 -10.50 22.50 -8.18
N LEU A 236 -9.87 21.36 -7.90
CA LEU A 236 -9.66 20.89 -6.53
C LEU A 236 -8.70 21.80 -5.75
N VAL A 237 -7.58 22.21 -6.34
CA VAL A 237 -6.65 23.14 -5.70
C VAL A 237 -7.33 24.46 -5.38
N GLU A 238 -8.12 25.01 -6.30
CA GLU A 238 -8.88 26.26 -6.10
C GLU A 238 -9.96 26.11 -5.01
N LYS A 239 -10.61 24.94 -4.92
CA LYS A 239 -11.61 24.64 -3.88
C LYS A 239 -11.01 24.59 -2.48
N TRP A 240 -9.82 23.99 -2.33
CA TRP A 240 -9.21 23.70 -1.03
C TRP A 240 -8.26 24.81 -0.54
N VAL A 241 -8.66 26.07 -0.68
CA VAL A 241 -7.92 27.25 -0.19
C VAL A 241 -8.46 27.71 1.17
N GLY A 242 -7.56 27.98 2.12
CA GLY A 242 -7.92 28.46 3.45
C GLY A 242 -6.70 28.88 4.27
N SER A 243 -6.94 29.58 5.39
CA SER A 243 -5.88 30.09 6.28
C SER A 243 -5.32 29.07 7.26
N ASP A 244 -6.04 27.95 7.46
CA ASP A 244 -5.61 26.87 8.36
C ASP A 244 -4.55 25.99 7.68
N GLU A 245 -3.58 25.51 8.44
CA GLU A 245 -2.51 24.60 7.99
C GLU A 245 -3.10 23.32 7.38
N TYR A 246 -4.28 22.90 7.81
CA TYR A 246 -4.94 21.73 7.23
C TYR A 246 -5.25 21.87 5.72
N PHE A 247 -5.56 23.09 5.25
CA PHE A 247 -5.76 23.32 3.83
C PHE A 247 -4.43 23.24 3.06
N PHE A 248 -3.33 23.65 3.70
CA PHE A 248 -1.99 23.50 3.14
C PHE A 248 -1.68 22.02 2.90
N ASP A 249 -1.85 21.16 3.91
CA ASP A 249 -1.59 19.72 3.78
C ASP A 249 -2.48 19.04 2.73
N ALA A 250 -3.77 19.40 2.70
CA ALA A 250 -4.70 18.87 1.72
C ALA A 250 -4.26 19.19 0.27
N ARG A 251 -3.82 20.43 0.01
CA ARG A 251 -3.30 20.84 -1.32
C ARG A 251 -1.94 20.24 -1.63
N LYS A 252 -1.03 20.16 -0.65
CA LYS A 252 0.28 19.51 -0.81
C LYS A 252 0.12 18.07 -1.29
N ASN A 253 -0.71 17.29 -0.61
CA ASN A 253 -0.92 15.89 -0.95
C ASN A 253 -1.74 15.68 -2.23
N LEU A 254 -2.57 16.64 -2.67
CA LEU A 254 -3.25 16.56 -3.96
C LEU A 254 -2.27 16.43 -5.13
N VAL A 255 -1.07 16.98 -5.02
CA VAL A 255 -0.02 16.91 -6.05
C VAL A 255 0.32 15.45 -6.41
N LYS A 256 0.16 14.51 -5.46
CA LYS A 256 0.37 13.06 -5.68
C LYS A 256 -0.51 12.49 -6.80
N THR A 257 -1.65 13.13 -7.08
CA THR A 257 -2.57 12.72 -8.15
C THR A 257 -2.09 13.11 -9.54
N LEU A 258 -1.10 14.01 -9.64
CA LEU A 258 -0.47 14.35 -10.89
C LEU A 258 0.66 13.35 -11.17
N GLY A 259 0.58 12.67 -12.30
CA GLY A 259 1.70 11.87 -12.79
C GLY A 259 2.89 12.78 -13.12
N ASN A 260 4.11 12.32 -12.79
CA ASN A 260 5.34 13.12 -12.91
C ASN A 260 5.66 13.61 -14.33
N TYR A 261 5.06 13.02 -15.35
CA TYR A 261 5.24 13.41 -16.75
C TYR A 261 4.19 14.41 -17.25
N ASN A 262 3.23 14.78 -16.39
CA ASN A 262 2.21 15.76 -16.72
C ASN A 262 2.81 17.19 -16.73
N ASP A 263 2.48 17.98 -17.75
CA ASP A 263 2.86 19.40 -17.84
C ASP A 263 2.34 20.21 -16.63
N ASP A 264 1.16 19.86 -16.10
CA ASP A 264 0.62 20.45 -14.88
C ASP A 264 1.54 20.22 -13.68
N PHE A 265 2.16 19.02 -13.58
CA PHE A 265 3.11 18.70 -12.52
C PHE A 265 4.38 19.55 -12.66
N LYS A 266 4.92 19.66 -13.88
CA LYS A 266 6.13 20.45 -14.16
C LYS A 266 5.91 21.93 -13.86
N ALA A 267 4.72 22.46 -14.17
CA ALA A 267 4.36 23.84 -13.89
C ALA A 267 4.33 24.17 -12.39
N LEU A 268 4.18 23.17 -11.51
CA LEU A 268 4.19 23.39 -10.06
C LEU A 268 5.53 23.89 -9.53
N ARG A 269 6.64 23.64 -10.23
CA ARG A 269 7.97 24.15 -9.88
C ARG A 269 7.97 25.65 -9.60
N ASP A 270 7.25 26.40 -10.44
CA ASP A 270 7.19 27.87 -10.40
C ASP A 270 5.87 28.39 -9.81
N SER A 271 5.09 27.50 -9.17
CA SER A 271 3.83 27.86 -8.50
C SER A 271 4.08 28.91 -7.43
N SER A 272 3.19 29.91 -7.31
CA SER A 272 3.21 30.85 -6.19
C SER A 272 2.71 30.23 -4.88
N ASP A 273 1.90 29.16 -4.95
CA ASP A 273 1.45 28.41 -3.77
C ASP A 273 2.56 27.46 -3.29
N LEU A 274 3.10 27.76 -2.10
CA LEU A 274 4.13 26.96 -1.43
C LEU A 274 3.68 25.51 -1.20
N ALA A 275 2.40 25.26 -0.89
CA ALA A 275 1.90 23.90 -0.68
C ALA A 275 2.11 23.02 -1.92
N LEU A 276 1.87 23.60 -3.10
CA LEU A 276 2.02 22.90 -4.37
C LEU A 276 3.50 22.68 -4.71
N ARG A 277 4.37 23.65 -4.42
CA ARG A 277 5.83 23.47 -4.59
C ARG A 277 6.37 22.38 -3.68
N LEU A 278 5.94 22.35 -2.41
CA LEU A 278 6.32 21.30 -1.47
C LEU A 278 5.83 19.92 -1.92
N GLY A 279 4.59 19.83 -2.43
CA GLY A 279 4.06 18.60 -3.01
C GLY A 279 4.83 18.15 -4.26
N PHE A 280 5.28 19.12 -5.08
CA PHE A 280 6.16 18.86 -6.22
C PHE A 280 7.49 18.27 -5.77
N TYR A 281 8.16 18.86 -4.76
CA TYR A 281 9.43 18.36 -4.23
C TYR A 281 9.33 16.95 -3.64
N GLU A 282 8.24 16.64 -2.92
CA GLU A 282 8.01 15.31 -2.34
C GLU A 282 7.87 14.23 -3.42
N ASN A 283 7.31 14.57 -4.59
CA ASN A 283 6.99 13.61 -5.65
C ASN A 283 7.93 13.67 -6.86
N LEU A 284 8.85 14.62 -6.90
CA LEU A 284 9.80 14.83 -8.00
C LEU A 284 10.62 13.56 -8.27
N ARG A 285 10.67 13.12 -9.52
CA ARG A 285 11.55 12.02 -9.94
C ARG A 285 12.80 12.58 -10.60
N TYR A 286 13.93 11.93 -10.34
CA TYR A 286 15.22 12.21 -10.99
C TYR A 286 15.70 13.66 -10.92
N PRO A 287 15.70 14.31 -9.74
CA PRO A 287 16.25 15.67 -9.62
C PRO A 287 17.72 15.72 -10.08
N SER A 288 18.15 16.86 -10.62
CA SER A 288 19.56 17.16 -10.83
C SER A 288 20.15 17.90 -9.61
N LEU A 289 21.49 17.97 -9.51
CA LEU A 289 22.15 18.77 -8.48
C LEU A 289 21.82 20.26 -8.64
N SER A 290 21.67 20.74 -9.88
CA SER A 290 21.25 22.11 -10.17
C SER A 290 19.82 22.37 -9.69
N ASP A 291 18.91 21.42 -9.86
CA ASP A 291 17.54 21.53 -9.34
C ASP A 291 17.54 21.57 -7.82
N PHE A 292 18.32 20.69 -7.17
CA PHE A 292 18.48 20.70 -5.71
C PHE A 292 18.92 22.07 -5.19
N GLN A 293 19.96 22.66 -5.78
CA GLN A 293 20.45 23.99 -5.40
C GLN A 293 19.39 25.07 -5.62
N ALA A 294 18.74 25.07 -6.79
CA ALA A 294 17.70 26.04 -7.10
C ALA A 294 16.51 25.97 -6.13
N TYR A 295 16.10 24.77 -5.71
CA TYR A 295 14.99 24.60 -4.76
C TYR A 295 15.38 24.94 -3.33
N LEU A 296 16.63 24.65 -2.94
CA LEU A 296 17.18 25.07 -1.66
C LEU A 296 17.27 26.59 -1.55
N ASP A 297 17.72 27.27 -2.61
CA ASP A 297 17.80 28.72 -2.65
C ASP A 297 16.39 29.37 -2.59
N LEU A 298 15.39 28.72 -3.19
CA LEU A 298 14.03 29.24 -3.27
C LEU A 298 13.24 29.06 -1.95
N ASP A 299 13.21 27.84 -1.40
CA ASP A 299 12.32 27.47 -0.30
C ASP A 299 13.07 26.99 0.96
N GLY A 300 14.41 26.96 0.95
CA GLY A 300 15.24 26.74 2.12
C GLY A 300 14.92 25.46 2.88
N GLU A 301 14.74 25.61 4.20
CA GLU A 301 14.41 24.49 5.10
C GLU A 301 13.11 23.78 4.71
N ARG A 302 12.12 24.50 4.17
CA ARG A 302 10.83 23.89 3.78
C ARG A 302 11.00 22.90 2.63
N PHE A 303 11.87 23.22 1.66
CA PHE A 303 12.26 22.26 0.63
C PHE A 303 12.94 21.03 1.24
N LEU A 304 13.90 21.23 2.15
CA LEU A 304 14.65 20.11 2.75
C LEU A 304 13.74 19.14 3.53
N ILE A 305 12.72 19.65 4.23
CA ILE A 305 11.73 18.83 4.94
C ILE A 305 11.04 17.84 3.98
N GLU A 306 10.70 18.26 2.76
CA GLU A 306 10.06 17.37 1.78
C GLU A 306 11.09 16.49 1.04
N ALA A 307 12.25 17.05 0.72
CA ALA A 307 13.32 16.35 0.03
C ALA A 307 13.82 15.12 0.80
N VAL A 308 13.87 15.18 2.15
CA VAL A 308 14.27 14.01 2.96
C VAL A 308 13.31 12.83 2.86
N HIS A 309 12.05 13.05 2.48
CA HIS A 309 11.04 11.99 2.30
C HIS A 309 11.00 11.45 0.86
N ASN A 310 11.54 12.18 -0.10
CA ASN A 310 11.58 11.76 -1.49
C ASN A 310 12.77 10.84 -1.77
N ASN A 311 12.48 9.60 -2.15
CA ASN A 311 13.49 8.57 -2.43
C ASN A 311 14.43 8.93 -3.60
N SER A 312 14.02 9.79 -4.53
CA SER A 312 14.79 10.17 -5.71
C SER A 312 16.07 10.93 -5.37
N PHE A 313 16.08 11.69 -4.27
CA PHE A 313 17.29 12.37 -3.79
C PHE A 313 18.32 11.41 -3.21
N TYR A 314 17.92 10.18 -2.88
CA TYR A 314 18.82 9.16 -2.37
C TYR A 314 19.45 8.31 -3.48
N CYS A 315 18.96 8.40 -4.72
CA CYS A 315 19.44 7.58 -5.83
C CYS A 315 20.87 7.92 -6.26
N LYS A 316 21.21 9.21 -6.41
CA LYS A 316 22.54 9.66 -6.87
C LYS A 316 23.43 10.04 -5.69
N GLU A 317 24.73 9.74 -5.76
CA GLU A 317 25.68 10.03 -4.69
C GLU A 317 25.82 11.51 -4.38
N GLU A 318 25.94 12.33 -5.42
CA GLU A 318 26.08 13.78 -5.29
C GLU A 318 24.88 14.41 -4.58
N LEU A 319 23.66 13.96 -4.91
CA LEU A 319 22.43 14.42 -4.25
C LEU A 319 22.35 13.97 -2.80
N ARG A 320 22.75 12.72 -2.50
CA ARG A 320 22.83 12.24 -1.11
C ARG A 320 23.75 13.11 -0.28
N TYR A 321 24.94 13.43 -0.82
CA TYR A 321 25.91 14.26 -0.14
C TYR A 321 25.39 15.69 0.05
N ALA A 322 24.81 16.29 -1.00
CA ALA A 322 24.24 17.63 -0.93
C ALA A 322 23.09 17.72 0.09
N LEU A 323 22.17 16.75 0.07
CA LEU A 323 21.08 16.66 1.03
C LEU A 323 21.60 16.46 2.46
N SER A 324 22.54 15.54 2.67
CA SER A 324 23.16 15.30 3.98
C SER A 324 23.84 16.54 4.55
N SER A 325 24.59 17.28 3.70
CA SER A 325 25.26 18.51 4.12
C SER A 325 24.24 19.58 4.49
N ALA A 326 23.29 19.86 3.60
CA ALA A 326 22.26 20.87 3.84
C ALA A 326 21.42 20.56 5.09
N CYS A 327 21.05 19.30 5.33
CA CYS A 327 20.33 18.91 6.53
C CYS A 327 21.15 19.03 7.82
N SER A 328 22.48 19.00 7.74
CA SER A 328 23.37 19.18 8.90
C SER A 328 23.59 20.67 9.23
N ASP A 329 23.43 21.54 8.23
CA ASP A 329 23.61 23.00 8.37
C ASP A 329 22.36 23.70 8.92
N VAL A 330 21.20 23.04 8.95
CA VAL A 330 19.97 23.58 9.55
C VAL A 330 20.11 23.58 11.08
N ALA A 331 20.02 24.76 11.68
CA ALA A 331 20.05 24.91 13.12
C ALA A 331 18.81 24.27 13.78
N ASP A 332 19.05 23.45 14.80
CA ASP A 332 18.00 22.67 15.46
C ASP A 332 17.20 23.58 16.39
N HIS A 333 16.15 24.21 15.84
CA HIS A 333 15.52 25.33 16.54
C HIS A 333 14.44 24.93 17.53
N ASP A 334 13.73 23.81 17.38
CA ASP A 334 12.68 23.38 18.34
C ASP A 334 12.15 21.94 18.08
N SER A 335 12.86 21.12 17.28
CA SER A 335 12.37 19.80 16.86
C SER A 335 12.80 18.68 17.81
N VAL A 336 11.94 17.70 18.06
CA VAL A 336 12.29 16.48 18.84
C VAL A 336 13.28 15.60 18.09
N ILE A 337 13.35 15.74 16.75
CA ILE A 337 14.21 14.97 15.85
C ILE A 337 14.73 15.93 14.78
N SER A 338 16.04 16.14 14.79
CA SER A 338 16.72 17.01 13.83
C SER A 338 16.55 16.52 12.39
N LEU A 339 16.70 17.43 11.43
CA LEU A 339 16.60 17.08 10.02
C LEU A 339 17.69 16.09 9.57
N SER A 340 18.87 16.19 10.17
CA SER A 340 19.98 15.24 10.00
C SER A 340 19.62 13.83 10.48
N GLU A 341 18.92 13.70 11.60
CA GLU A 341 18.44 12.39 12.10
C GLU A 341 17.37 11.80 11.18
N LYS A 342 16.44 12.63 10.66
CA LYS A 342 15.44 12.19 9.67
C LYS A 342 16.09 11.67 8.39
N TYR A 343 17.09 12.40 7.87
CA TYR A 343 17.88 11.96 6.72
C TYR A 343 18.54 10.60 6.99
N CYS A 344 19.22 10.44 8.14
CA CYS A 344 19.87 9.18 8.50
C CYS A 344 18.87 8.01 8.61
N ALA A 345 17.71 8.24 9.23
CA ALA A 345 16.66 7.24 9.36
C ALA A 345 16.13 6.79 7.99
N ASN A 346 15.85 7.74 7.09
CA ASN A 346 15.38 7.44 5.74
C ASN A 346 16.45 6.76 4.88
N LEU A 347 17.71 7.20 4.96
CA LEU A 347 18.82 6.52 4.28
C LEU A 347 18.92 5.06 4.69
N ASN A 348 18.84 4.76 5.99
CA ASN A 348 18.88 3.39 6.50
C ASN A 348 17.67 2.57 6.05
N LYS A 349 16.47 3.18 6.06
CA LYS A 349 15.24 2.55 5.54
C LYS A 349 15.40 2.18 4.06
N PHE A 350 15.89 3.09 3.22
CA PHE A 350 16.07 2.82 1.79
C PHE A 350 17.16 1.79 1.52
N LYS A 351 18.27 1.80 2.27
CA LYS A 351 19.30 0.75 2.22
C LYS A 351 18.75 -0.63 2.57
N ALA A 352 17.87 -0.73 3.57
CA ALA A 352 17.27 -2.00 3.98
C ALA A 352 16.32 -2.58 2.92
N ILE A 353 15.67 -1.74 2.12
CA ILE A 353 14.74 -2.17 1.07
C ILE A 353 15.50 -2.63 -0.20
N SER A 354 16.67 -2.06 -0.50
CA SER A 354 17.45 -2.44 -1.68
C SER A 354 18.95 -2.15 -1.49
N PRO A 355 19.74 -3.12 -0.98
CA PRO A 355 21.14 -2.91 -0.62
C PRO A 355 22.07 -2.56 -1.80
N ASP A 356 21.82 -3.12 -3.00
CA ASP A 356 22.82 -3.13 -4.08
C ASP A 356 22.33 -2.63 -5.47
N SER A 357 21.06 -2.25 -5.63
CA SER A 357 20.49 -1.84 -6.95
C SER A 357 19.90 -0.43 -7.01
N PHE A 358 19.57 0.17 -5.87
CA PHE A 358 18.95 1.51 -5.82
C PHE A 358 19.98 2.64 -6.00
N PHE A 359 21.22 2.40 -5.58
CA PHE A 359 22.30 3.40 -5.57
C PHE A 359 23.12 3.47 -6.87
N ASP A 360 22.86 2.58 -7.83
CA ASP A 360 23.54 2.47 -9.14
C ASP A 360 22.70 3.04 -10.30
N CYS A 361 21.81 3.99 -10.03
CA CYS A 361 21.06 4.69 -11.07
C CYS A 361 21.97 5.70 -11.82
N GLU A 362 22.94 5.18 -12.57
CA GLU A 362 23.75 5.91 -13.58
C GLU A 362 22.90 6.28 -14.82
N PHE A 363 21.69 6.80 -14.62
CA PHE A 363 21.05 7.60 -15.65
C PHE A 363 21.19 9.06 -15.23
N GLU A 364 22.21 9.69 -15.79
CA GLU A 364 22.50 11.11 -15.56
C GLU A 364 21.44 12.02 -16.18
N GLU A 365 20.67 11.54 -17.16
CA GLU A 365 19.65 12.32 -17.85
C GLU A 365 18.32 11.57 -17.91
N GLU A 366 17.22 12.30 -17.75
CA GLU A 366 15.92 11.89 -18.26
C GLU A 366 16.11 11.34 -19.67
N LEU A 367 15.74 10.09 -19.95
CA LEU A 367 15.38 9.79 -21.34
C LEU A 367 13.96 10.33 -21.48
N PRO A 368 13.78 11.45 -22.19
CA PRO A 368 12.52 12.11 -22.21
C PRO A 368 11.73 11.44 -23.33
N PHE A 369 11.30 10.20 -23.11
CA PHE A 369 10.52 9.45 -24.09
C PHE A 369 9.31 10.27 -24.55
N ASP A 370 8.80 11.11 -23.67
CA ASP A 370 7.65 11.98 -23.91
C ASP A 370 7.98 13.30 -24.61
N VAL A 371 9.26 13.71 -24.67
CA VAL A 371 9.72 14.92 -25.41
C VAL A 371 10.16 14.57 -26.83
N ILE A 372 10.34 13.28 -27.13
CA ILE A 372 10.63 12.82 -28.49
C ILE A 372 9.30 12.62 -29.23
N ASP A 373 8.83 13.65 -29.92
CA ASP A 373 7.60 13.61 -30.75
C ASP A 373 7.67 12.54 -31.85
N ASP A 374 8.86 12.23 -32.34
CA ASP A 374 9.08 11.23 -33.38
C ASP A 374 9.11 9.80 -32.78
N ILE A 375 8.11 9.01 -33.16
CA ILE A 375 7.94 7.64 -32.66
C ILE A 375 9.10 6.71 -33.06
N GLN A 376 9.77 6.95 -34.19
CA GLN A 376 10.92 6.15 -34.61
C GLN A 376 12.16 6.48 -33.77
N VAL A 377 12.41 7.77 -33.53
CA VAL A 377 13.52 8.22 -32.67
C VAL A 377 13.30 7.74 -31.22
N ARG A 378 12.06 7.82 -30.72
CA ARG A 378 11.69 7.31 -29.38
C ARG A 378 11.95 5.82 -29.25
N THR A 379 11.60 5.06 -30.29
CA THR A 379 11.82 3.60 -30.36
C THR A 379 13.31 3.28 -30.41
N GLU A 380 14.12 3.99 -31.22
CA GLU A 380 15.56 3.76 -31.31
C GLU A 380 16.28 4.06 -29.99
N VAL A 381 15.92 5.15 -29.33
CA VAL A 381 16.44 5.54 -28.02
C VAL A 381 16.05 4.51 -26.96
N GLY A 382 14.80 4.02 -26.98
CA GLY A 382 14.34 2.93 -26.10
C GLY A 382 15.11 1.63 -26.31
N VAL A 383 15.39 1.27 -27.56
CA VAL A 383 16.20 0.09 -27.89
C VAL A 383 17.65 0.26 -27.43
N ARG A 384 18.26 1.45 -27.57
CA ARG A 384 19.60 1.72 -27.02
C ARG A 384 19.62 1.60 -25.50
N PHE A 385 18.62 2.14 -24.81
CA PHE A 385 18.49 2.04 -23.35
C PHE A 385 18.40 0.57 -22.91
N LEU A 386 17.55 -0.22 -23.56
CA LEU A 386 17.41 -1.65 -23.30
C LEU A 386 18.73 -2.39 -23.56
N ARG A 387 19.43 -2.07 -24.66
CA ARG A 387 20.76 -2.64 -24.95
C ARG A 387 21.78 -2.31 -23.87
N TYR A 388 21.81 -1.07 -23.38
CA TYR A 388 22.68 -0.67 -22.28
C TYR A 388 22.35 -1.45 -21.00
N LYS A 389 21.06 -1.57 -20.64
CA LYS A 389 20.62 -2.36 -19.47
C LYS A 389 21.01 -3.83 -19.61
N ILE A 390 20.83 -4.43 -20.79
CA ILE A 390 21.23 -5.80 -21.08
C ILE A 390 22.75 -5.94 -20.96
N SER A 391 23.54 -5.03 -21.54
CA SER A 391 25.00 -5.06 -21.47
C SER A 391 25.53 -4.94 -20.03
N LYS A 392 24.95 -4.04 -19.22
CA LYS A 392 25.31 -3.88 -17.81
C LYS A 392 24.91 -5.11 -16.99
N PHE A 393 23.75 -5.69 -17.27
CA PHE A 393 23.32 -6.95 -16.67
C PHE A 393 24.25 -8.11 -17.04
N SER A 394 24.62 -8.24 -18.31
CA SER A 394 25.58 -9.26 -18.79
C SER A 394 26.94 -9.11 -18.12
N SER A 395 27.47 -7.89 -18.03
CA SER A 395 28.77 -7.64 -17.37
C SER A 395 28.73 -8.01 -15.88
N ARG A 396 27.63 -7.68 -15.18
CA ARG A 396 27.44 -8.01 -13.76
C ARG A 396 27.22 -9.52 -13.56
N LEU A 397 26.57 -10.20 -14.50
CA LEU A 397 26.42 -11.65 -14.51
C LEU A 397 27.77 -12.35 -14.73
N GLU A 398 28.60 -11.86 -15.65
CA GLU A 398 29.96 -12.36 -15.88
C GLU A 398 30.83 -12.18 -14.63
N GLU A 399 30.78 -11.02 -13.97
CA GLU A 399 31.51 -10.77 -12.71
C GLU A 399 31.06 -11.72 -11.58
N LEU A 400 29.76 -12.03 -11.49
CA LEU A 400 29.21 -12.99 -10.54
C LEU A 400 29.66 -14.42 -10.84
N LEU A 401 29.67 -14.81 -12.12
CA LEU A 401 30.16 -16.12 -12.56
C LEU A 401 31.66 -16.28 -12.33
N GLU A 402 32.45 -15.23 -12.53
CA GLU A 402 33.88 -15.22 -12.21
C GLU A 402 34.13 -15.35 -10.71
N LYS A 403 33.35 -14.64 -9.87
CA LYS A 403 33.40 -14.77 -8.41
C LYS A 403 33.04 -16.19 -7.94
N GLU A 404 32.07 -16.84 -8.55
CA GLU A 404 31.75 -18.25 -8.23
C GLU A 404 32.84 -19.22 -8.75
N SER A 405 33.45 -18.96 -9.91
CA SER A 405 34.51 -19.82 -10.48
C SER A 405 35.82 -19.84 -9.68
N THR A 406 36.05 -18.82 -8.83
CA THR A 406 37.23 -18.75 -7.94
C THR A 406 37.06 -19.51 -6.62
N HIS A 407 35.89 -20.11 -6.37
CA HIS A 407 35.64 -21.04 -5.27
C HIS A 407 35.34 -22.43 -5.85
N GLY A 408 36.41 -23.22 -6.01
CA GLY A 408 36.46 -24.42 -6.84
C GLY A 408 35.32 -25.45 -6.71
N ASP A 409 35.01 -26.03 -7.87
CA ASP A 409 34.25 -27.25 -8.15
C ASP A 409 32.93 -27.45 -7.41
N VAL A 410 31.86 -26.84 -7.93
CA VAL A 410 30.50 -27.36 -7.78
C VAL A 410 29.77 -27.25 -9.13
N ALA A 411 29.22 -28.37 -9.60
CA ALA A 411 28.33 -28.43 -10.75
C ALA A 411 27.22 -27.37 -10.60
N ILE A 412 26.90 -26.65 -11.68
CA ILE A 412 25.79 -25.68 -11.70
C ILE A 412 24.48 -26.44 -11.43
N ASN A 413 24.11 -26.50 -10.17
CA ASN A 413 22.88 -27.10 -9.72
C ASN A 413 21.82 -26.01 -9.67
N PHE A 414 21.02 -25.92 -10.74
CA PHE A 414 19.88 -25.01 -10.83
C PHE A 414 18.80 -25.26 -9.76
N SER A 415 18.95 -26.30 -8.90
CA SER A 415 18.07 -26.54 -7.76
C SER A 415 18.21 -25.52 -6.62
N GLY A 416 19.21 -24.64 -6.65
CA GLY A 416 19.46 -23.63 -5.61
C GLY A 416 18.85 -22.24 -5.90
N ILE A 417 18.45 -21.97 -7.15
CA ILE A 417 17.85 -20.69 -7.51
C ILE A 417 16.37 -20.73 -7.11
N LYS A 418 16.03 -20.11 -5.99
CA LYS A 418 14.63 -19.94 -5.57
C LYS A 418 13.87 -19.11 -6.64
N PRO A 419 12.62 -19.47 -6.98
CA PRO A 419 11.78 -18.63 -7.83
C PRO A 419 11.53 -17.31 -7.08
N PRO A 420 11.89 -16.15 -7.67
CA PRO A 420 11.36 -15.69 -8.96
C PRO A 420 12.41 -15.39 -10.08
N TYR A 421 13.71 -15.58 -9.84
CA TYR A 421 14.76 -15.10 -10.75
C TYR A 421 14.98 -15.96 -12.01
N ALA A 422 14.75 -17.28 -11.93
CA ALA A 422 14.93 -18.18 -13.08
C ALA A 422 13.89 -17.93 -14.20
N TYR A 423 12.64 -17.62 -13.81
CA TYR A 423 11.56 -17.33 -14.76
C TYR A 423 11.72 -15.96 -15.40
N SER A 424 12.17 -14.95 -14.65
CA SER A 424 12.44 -13.62 -15.20
C SER A 424 13.65 -13.62 -16.14
N LEU A 425 14.69 -14.41 -15.89
CA LEU A 425 15.79 -14.60 -16.84
C LEU A 425 15.34 -15.24 -18.16
N LEU A 426 14.53 -16.30 -18.09
CA LEU A 426 14.02 -16.98 -19.28
C LEU A 426 13.11 -16.05 -20.10
N TRP A 427 12.27 -15.26 -19.43
CA TRP A 427 11.38 -14.29 -20.08
C TRP A 427 12.11 -13.11 -20.71
N ILE A 428 13.17 -12.59 -20.08
CA ILE A 428 13.99 -11.53 -20.68
C ILE A 428 14.64 -12.03 -21.97
N VAL A 429 15.17 -13.26 -21.97
CA VAL A 429 15.78 -13.86 -23.17
C VAL A 429 14.73 -14.10 -24.26
N VAL A 430 13.55 -14.62 -23.91
CA VAL A 430 12.46 -14.85 -24.86
C VAL A 430 11.89 -13.54 -25.41
N PHE A 431 11.74 -12.51 -24.58
CA PHE A 431 11.24 -11.20 -25.00
C PHE A 431 12.22 -10.46 -25.90
N VAL A 432 13.54 -10.54 -25.62
CA VAL A 432 14.58 -10.02 -26.49
C VAL A 432 14.61 -10.75 -27.83
N LEU A 433 14.47 -12.08 -27.84
CA LEU A 433 14.38 -12.86 -29.08
C LEU A 433 13.11 -12.52 -29.89
N PHE A 434 11.99 -12.32 -29.22
CA PHE A 434 10.72 -11.96 -29.86
C PHE A 434 10.78 -10.55 -30.49
N LEU A 435 11.37 -9.58 -29.81
CA LEU A 435 11.61 -8.24 -30.37
C LEU A 435 12.59 -8.28 -31.55
N MET A 436 13.63 -9.13 -31.50
CA MET A 436 14.55 -9.30 -32.64
C MET A 436 13.90 -9.92 -33.89
N VAL A 437 12.80 -10.66 -33.73
CA VAL A 437 12.04 -11.26 -34.84
C VAL A 437 11.02 -10.27 -35.43
N ILE A 438 10.44 -9.39 -34.62
CA ILE A 438 9.46 -8.40 -35.09
C ILE A 438 10.11 -7.23 -35.85
N PHE A 439 11.35 -6.87 -35.50
CA PHE A 439 12.07 -5.73 -36.08
C PHE A 439 13.08 -6.12 -37.18
N LYS A 440 12.83 -7.24 -37.86
CA LYS A 440 13.56 -7.71 -39.05
C LYS A 440 12.61 -7.78 -40.23
#